data_AF-Q1QPS1-F1
#
_entry.id   AF-Q1QPS1-F1
#
_cell.length_a   1.000
_cell.length_b   1.000
_cell.length_c   1.000
_cell.angle_alpha   90.00
_cell.angle_beta   90.00
_cell.angle_gamma   90.00
#
_symmetry.space_group_name_H-M   'P 1'
#
loop_
_entity.id
_entity.type
_entity.pdbx_description
1 polymer ?
#
loop_
_entity_poly.entity_id
_entity_poly.type
_entity_poly.pdbx_seq_one_letter_code
_entity_poly.pdbx_strand_id
1 'polypeptide(L)'
;MGGAPEGWLRIRPSVPLKVGVDHGATTGAVWNAQANNSHYRITELVLPSLTSAGLRRFEFRTAFLPHTAPFAPLSGVLLAIAGAGLLVRLLRWRGWVAASDGMVLILHLGYFWCALGLAILGASILLPANIPETAAIHALTTGAIGVMTLAMMTRTSRSHTGRERRADTTTLIIYALVNAAAVTRVLAPFAIPIYPELLVLSAACWSLAFGLFALVYGPMLARPGHRRS
;
A
#
# COMPACT_ATOMS: atom_id res chain seq x y z
N MET A 1 13.34 49.80 -32.11
CA MET A 1 12.04 49.10 -31.90
C MET A 1 12.20 47.70 -32.46
N GLY A 2 12.11 46.57 -31.75
CA GLY A 2 11.97 46.26 -30.34
C GLY A 2 12.55 44.86 -30.12
N GLY A 3 13.34 44.68 -29.06
CA GLY A 3 14.00 43.42 -28.72
C GLY A 3 13.02 42.39 -28.15
N ALA A 4 13.31 41.11 -28.37
CA ALA A 4 12.57 40.00 -27.78
C ALA A 4 12.81 39.95 -26.25
N PRO A 5 11.78 39.80 -25.41
CA PRO A 5 11.96 39.67 -23.97
C PRO A 5 12.45 38.26 -23.60
N GLU A 6 13.73 38.13 -23.27
CA GLU A 6 14.28 37.00 -22.51
C GLU A 6 13.77 37.06 -21.07
N GLY A 7 13.01 36.05 -20.63
CA GLY A 7 12.45 36.10 -19.29
C GLY A 7 11.77 34.84 -18.79
N TRP A 8 12.31 33.64 -19.03
CA TRP A 8 11.84 32.43 -18.34
C TRP A 8 12.99 31.47 -17.95
N LEU A 9 13.31 31.50 -16.64
CA LEU A 9 13.84 30.41 -15.80
C LEU A 9 15.12 29.68 -16.24
N ARG A 10 16.29 30.29 -16.00
CA ARG A 10 17.55 29.54 -15.77
C ARG A 10 17.60 29.05 -14.32
N ILE A 11 17.40 27.75 -14.10
CA ILE A 11 17.68 27.11 -12.80
C ILE A 11 19.20 27.17 -12.57
N ARG A 12 19.65 27.93 -11.56
CA ARG A 12 21.06 27.91 -11.15
C ARG A 12 21.32 26.65 -10.31
N PRO A 13 22.41 25.89 -10.56
CA PRO A 13 22.79 24.80 -9.67
C PRO A 13 23.22 25.34 -8.30
N SER A 14 22.75 24.70 -7.23
CA SER A 14 23.07 25.03 -5.84
C SER A 14 24.53 24.77 -5.51
N VAL A 15 25.15 25.72 -4.79
CA VAL A 15 26.53 25.67 -4.29
C VAL A 15 26.76 24.44 -3.39
N PRO A 16 27.85 23.67 -3.54
CA PRO A 16 28.17 22.59 -2.61
C PRO A 16 28.78 23.13 -1.31
N LEU A 17 28.22 22.74 -0.16
CA LEU A 17 28.81 22.97 1.16
C LEU A 17 30.04 22.04 1.34
N LYS A 18 31.22 22.62 1.55
CA LYS A 18 32.38 21.88 2.08
C LYS A 18 32.28 21.85 3.61
N VAL A 19 32.06 20.67 4.18
CA VAL A 19 32.24 20.43 5.62
C VAL A 19 33.65 19.88 5.82
N GLY A 20 34.51 20.65 6.47
CA GLY A 20 35.84 20.22 6.89
C GLY A 20 35.74 19.26 8.07
N VAL A 21 36.52 18.18 8.04
CA VAL A 21 36.65 17.20 9.13
C VAL A 21 38.07 17.31 9.67
N ASP A 22 38.19 17.89 10.86
CA ASP A 22 39.46 18.06 11.55
C ASP A 22 39.85 16.71 12.17
N HIS A 23 41.03 16.19 11.80
CA HIS A 23 41.56 14.93 12.29
C HIS A 23 42.42 15.18 13.54
N GLY A 24 41.97 14.74 14.72
CA GLY A 24 42.81 14.79 15.93
C GLY A 24 42.16 14.24 17.22
N ALA A 25 42.60 13.03 17.60
CA ALA A 25 42.62 12.45 18.95
C ALA A 25 41.32 11.88 19.60
N THR A 26 41.36 10.53 19.71
CA THR A 26 40.84 9.64 20.76
C THR A 26 39.34 9.57 21.05
N THR A 27 38.55 9.14 20.07
CA THR A 27 37.14 8.74 20.26
C THR A 27 36.96 7.23 20.52
N GLY A 28 37.99 6.40 20.28
CA GLY A 28 37.86 4.94 20.30
C GLY A 28 37.85 4.26 21.68
N ALA A 29 38.56 4.82 22.67
CA ALA A 29 38.72 4.18 23.97
C ALA A 29 37.48 4.31 24.88
N VAL A 30 36.77 5.45 24.78
CA VAL A 30 35.55 5.70 25.56
C VAL A 30 34.36 4.90 24.98
N TRP A 31 34.35 4.67 23.66
CA TRP A 31 33.31 3.91 22.98
C TRP A 31 33.27 2.43 23.39
N ASN A 32 34.44 1.79 23.50
CA ASN A 32 34.51 0.35 23.80
C ASN A 32 34.11 0.01 25.25
N ALA A 33 34.42 0.86 26.22
CA ALA A 33 34.01 0.64 27.61
C ALA A 33 32.49 0.80 27.81
N GLN A 34 31.86 1.70 27.05
CA GLN A 34 30.41 1.94 27.13
C GLN A 34 29.60 0.91 26.32
N ALA A 35 30.14 0.41 25.21
CA ALA A 35 29.53 -0.67 24.42
C ALA A 35 29.55 -2.01 25.18
N ASN A 36 30.65 -2.36 25.85
CA ASN A 36 30.75 -3.66 26.53
C ASN A 36 29.84 -3.79 27.76
N ASN A 37 29.54 -2.67 28.44
CA ASN A 37 28.69 -2.67 29.63
C ASN A 37 27.18 -2.69 29.35
N SER A 38 26.78 -2.39 28.11
CA SER A 38 25.37 -2.31 27.71
C SER A 38 24.82 -3.64 27.18
N HIS A 39 25.69 -4.53 26.69
CA HIS A 39 25.25 -5.79 26.10
C HIS A 39 24.73 -6.83 27.11
N TYR A 40 25.19 -6.84 28.37
CA TYR A 40 24.71 -7.82 29.37
C TYR A 40 23.51 -7.34 30.20
N ARG A 41 23.27 -6.02 30.31
CA ARG A 41 22.12 -5.48 31.06
C ARG A 41 20.82 -5.53 30.26
N ILE A 42 20.88 -5.51 28.94
CA ILE A 42 19.67 -5.50 28.09
C ILE A 42 19.07 -6.90 27.94
N THR A 43 19.88 -7.96 27.93
CA THR A 43 19.38 -9.34 27.84
C THR A 43 18.67 -9.80 29.12
N GLU A 44 19.22 -9.48 30.30
CA GLU A 44 18.63 -9.89 31.59
C GLU A 44 17.32 -9.14 31.93
N LEU A 45 17.15 -7.89 31.47
CA LEU A 45 15.94 -7.09 31.76
C LEU A 45 14.74 -7.42 30.84
N VAL A 46 14.97 -8.08 29.70
CA VAL A 46 13.99 -8.17 28.60
C VAL A 46 13.35 -9.56 28.47
N LEU A 47 13.92 -10.60 29.08
CA LEU A 47 13.46 -11.98 28.86
C LEU A 47 12.22 -12.44 29.67
N PRO A 48 11.90 -11.96 30.89
CA PRO A 48 10.69 -12.42 31.60
C PRO A 48 9.39 -11.67 31.25
N SER A 49 9.45 -10.49 30.65
CA SER A 49 8.27 -9.65 30.38
C SER A 49 7.62 -9.92 29.02
N LEU A 50 8.31 -10.56 28.10
CA LEU A 50 7.84 -10.76 26.72
C LEU A 50 6.89 -11.95 26.53
N THR A 51 6.86 -12.92 27.45
CA THR A 51 5.94 -14.07 27.35
C THR A 51 4.53 -13.78 27.89
N SER A 52 4.37 -12.76 28.74
CA SER A 52 3.05 -12.35 29.26
C SER A 52 2.54 -11.00 28.73
N ALA A 53 3.42 -10.12 28.22
CA ALA A 53 3.01 -8.86 27.60
C ALA A 53 2.49 -9.02 26.16
N GLY A 54 2.96 -10.05 25.43
CA GLY A 54 2.51 -10.34 24.07
C GLY A 54 1.05 -10.78 23.99
N LEU A 55 0.59 -11.54 24.98
CA LEU A 55 -0.80 -11.99 25.09
C LEU A 55 -1.73 -10.87 25.59
N ARG A 56 -1.25 -9.99 26.48
CA ARG A 56 -2.04 -8.83 26.95
C ARG A 56 -2.32 -7.79 25.87
N ARG A 57 -1.51 -7.73 24.79
CA ARG A 57 -1.75 -6.79 23.69
C ARG A 57 -2.86 -7.23 22.73
N PHE A 58 -3.19 -8.52 22.70
CA PHE A 58 -4.38 -9.03 22.01
C PHE A 58 -5.64 -9.01 22.91
N GLU A 59 -5.46 -9.19 24.22
CA GLU A 59 -6.54 -9.09 25.23
C GLU A 59 -6.98 -7.64 25.54
N PHE A 60 -6.16 -6.62 25.20
CA PHE A 60 -6.52 -5.21 25.46
C PHE A 60 -7.70 -4.70 24.63
N ARG A 61 -8.09 -5.44 23.59
CA ARG A 61 -9.21 -5.09 22.70
C ARG A 61 -10.57 -5.53 23.24
N THR A 62 -10.61 -6.58 24.06
CA THR A 62 -11.86 -7.21 24.51
C THR A 62 -12.27 -6.77 25.91
N ALA A 63 -11.33 -6.29 26.74
CA ALA A 63 -11.63 -5.84 28.10
C ALA A 63 -12.18 -4.40 28.20
N PHE A 64 -12.12 -3.59 27.13
CA PHE A 64 -12.28 -2.14 27.24
C PHE A 64 -13.41 -1.45 26.47
N LEU A 65 -14.30 -2.13 25.73
CA LEU A 65 -15.36 -1.40 25.01
C LEU A 65 -16.69 -2.16 24.87
N PRO A 66 -17.57 -2.11 25.90
CA PRO A 66 -19.00 -2.04 25.68
C PRO A 66 -19.55 -0.62 25.86
N HIS A 67 -18.74 0.38 26.18
CA HIS A 67 -19.16 1.78 26.22
C HIS A 67 -18.24 2.64 25.35
N THR A 68 -18.59 2.71 24.06
CA THR A 68 -18.58 3.96 23.29
C THR A 68 -17.35 4.86 23.48
N ALA A 69 -16.41 4.85 22.53
CA ALA A 69 -15.98 6.18 22.09
C ALA A 69 -17.30 6.89 21.70
N PRO A 70 -17.69 8.02 22.31
CA PRO A 70 -18.95 8.70 21.98
C PRO A 70 -19.03 9.04 20.48
N PHE A 71 -17.87 9.03 19.81
CA PHE A 71 -17.70 9.23 18.39
C PHE A 71 -17.72 7.96 17.52
N ALA A 72 -17.92 6.75 18.06
CA ALA A 72 -17.88 5.52 17.26
C ALA A 72 -18.99 5.45 16.18
N PRO A 73 -20.27 5.74 16.48
CA PRO A 73 -21.28 5.79 15.43
C PRO A 73 -21.03 6.94 14.44
N LEU A 74 -20.59 8.10 14.96
CA LEU A 74 -20.24 9.26 14.14
C LEU A 74 -19.11 8.95 13.16
N SER A 75 -18.03 8.28 13.61
CA SER A 75 -16.94 7.88 12.75
C SER A 75 -17.38 6.85 11.70
N GLY A 76 -18.25 5.91 12.07
CA GLY A 76 -18.89 4.99 11.12
C GLY A 76 -19.65 5.70 10.01
N VAL A 77 -20.50 6.67 10.37
CA VAL A 77 -21.24 7.52 9.41
C VAL A 77 -20.30 8.35 8.54
N LEU A 78 -19.29 9.00 9.12
CA LEU A 78 -18.33 9.81 8.39
C LEU A 78 -17.51 8.97 7.40
N LEU A 79 -17.11 7.75 7.78
CA LEU A 79 -16.42 6.81 6.89
C LEU A 79 -17.32 6.33 5.75
N ALA A 80 -18.60 6.04 6.03
CA ALA A 80 -19.57 5.68 5.00
C ALA A 80 -19.81 6.83 4.01
N ILE A 81 -19.94 8.06 4.51
CA ILE A 81 -20.05 9.28 3.69
C ILE A 81 -18.78 9.48 2.85
N ALA A 82 -17.60 9.30 3.45
CA ALA A 82 -16.33 9.40 2.74
C ALA A 82 -16.26 8.37 1.60
N GLY A 83 -16.56 7.10 1.88
CA GLY A 83 -16.61 6.03 0.87
C GLY A 83 -17.60 6.34 -0.26
N ALA A 84 -18.82 6.77 0.07
CA ALA A 84 -19.82 7.19 -0.91
C ALA A 84 -19.36 8.39 -1.74
N GLY A 85 -18.73 9.39 -1.13
CA GLY A 85 -18.15 10.55 -1.81
C GLY A 85 -17.04 10.15 -2.80
N LEU A 86 -16.19 9.19 -2.43
CA LEU A 86 -15.20 8.63 -3.36
C LEU A 86 -15.85 7.86 -4.50
N LEU A 87 -16.92 7.09 -4.26
CA LEU A 87 -17.67 6.43 -5.35
C LEU A 87 -18.30 7.45 -6.31
N VAL A 88 -18.95 8.50 -5.80
CA VAL A 88 -19.49 9.58 -6.63
C VAL A 88 -18.38 10.23 -7.47
N ARG A 89 -17.22 10.48 -6.86
CA ARG A 89 -16.06 11.01 -7.56
C ARG A 89 -15.57 10.06 -8.66
N LEU A 90 -15.52 8.76 -8.39
CA LEU A 90 -15.13 7.75 -9.36
C LEU A 90 -16.11 7.68 -10.55
N LEU A 91 -17.41 7.77 -10.28
CA LEU A 91 -18.45 7.84 -11.33
C LEU A 91 -18.27 9.10 -12.19
N ARG A 92 -17.95 10.24 -11.57
CA ARG A 92 -17.66 11.50 -12.29
C ARG A 92 -16.40 11.44 -13.14
N TRP A 93 -15.45 10.55 -12.84
CA TRP A 93 -14.27 10.32 -13.68
C TRP A 93 -14.61 9.55 -14.97
N ARG A 94 -15.84 9.02 -15.09
CA ARG A 94 -16.32 8.30 -16.28
C ARG A 94 -15.37 7.17 -16.67
N GLY A 95 -14.98 6.33 -15.70
CA GLY A 95 -14.02 5.24 -15.92
C GLY A 95 -14.39 4.26 -17.05
N TRP A 96 -15.68 4.17 -17.39
CA TRP A 96 -16.16 3.42 -18.57
C TRP A 96 -15.64 3.96 -19.90
N VAL A 97 -15.36 5.26 -20.01
CA VAL A 97 -14.71 5.85 -21.20
C VAL A 97 -13.25 5.40 -21.31
N ALA A 98 -12.61 5.13 -20.17
CA ALA A 98 -11.23 4.65 -20.11
C ALA A 98 -11.11 3.12 -20.11
N ALA A 99 -12.21 2.38 -20.26
CA ALA A 99 -12.21 0.91 -20.21
C ALA A 99 -11.42 0.28 -21.37
N SER A 100 -11.22 1.00 -22.47
CA SER A 100 -10.39 0.57 -23.59
C SER A 100 -8.88 0.53 -23.26
N ASP A 101 -8.45 1.23 -22.21
CA ASP A 101 -7.08 1.23 -21.71
C ASP A 101 -7.01 0.54 -20.34
N GLY A 102 -6.56 -0.72 -20.35
CA GLY A 102 -6.40 -1.52 -19.13
C GLY A 102 -5.50 -0.88 -18.07
N MET A 103 -4.49 -0.07 -18.46
CA MET A 103 -3.60 0.60 -17.52
C MET A 103 -4.26 1.79 -16.82
N VAL A 104 -5.29 2.38 -17.42
CA VAL A 104 -6.10 3.43 -16.77
C VAL A 104 -7.22 2.80 -15.98
N LEU A 105 -7.84 1.74 -16.50
CA LEU A 105 -8.92 1.01 -15.82
C LEU A 105 -8.47 0.46 -14.47
N ILE A 106 -7.26 -0.10 -14.37
CA ILE A 106 -6.78 -0.66 -13.10
C ILE A 106 -6.61 0.39 -11.99
N LEU A 107 -6.32 1.65 -12.34
CA LEU A 107 -6.27 2.74 -11.36
C LEU A 107 -7.65 3.08 -10.83
N HIS A 108 -8.67 3.02 -11.70
CA HIS A 108 -10.06 3.18 -11.29
C HIS A 108 -10.48 2.05 -10.34
N LEU A 109 -10.05 0.82 -10.60
CA LEU A 109 -10.28 -0.32 -9.70
C LEU A 109 -9.57 -0.15 -8.35
N GLY A 110 -8.31 0.29 -8.32
CA GLY A 110 -7.62 0.58 -7.06
C GLY A 110 -8.32 1.67 -6.24
N TYR A 111 -8.83 2.72 -6.91
CA TYR A 111 -9.61 3.76 -6.25
C TYR A 111 -11.00 3.27 -5.80
N PHE A 112 -11.64 2.41 -6.59
CA PHE A 112 -12.88 1.73 -6.22
C PHE A 112 -12.71 0.94 -4.93
N TRP A 113 -11.63 0.16 -4.80
CA TRP A 113 -11.34 -0.57 -3.56
C TRP A 113 -11.12 0.35 -2.36
N CYS A 114 -10.52 1.53 -2.55
CA CYS A 114 -10.39 2.53 -1.48
C CYS A 114 -11.78 3.01 -1.02
N ALA A 115 -12.64 3.38 -1.96
CA ALA A 115 -14.00 3.82 -1.70
C ALA A 115 -14.83 2.73 -1.01
N LEU A 116 -14.75 1.50 -1.52
CA LEU A 116 -15.42 0.32 -0.98
C LEU A 116 -14.90 -0.02 0.43
N GLY A 117 -13.58 0.01 0.65
CA GLY A 117 -12.98 -0.30 1.94
C GLY A 117 -13.40 0.69 3.03
N LEU A 118 -13.49 2.00 2.73
CA LEU A 118 -14.01 2.99 3.67
C LEU A 118 -15.50 2.77 3.96
N ALA A 119 -16.30 2.42 2.94
CA ALA A 119 -17.71 2.12 3.12
C ALA A 119 -17.92 0.87 3.99
N ILE A 120 -17.18 -0.22 3.75
CA ILE A 120 -17.22 -1.44 4.57
C ILE A 120 -16.74 -1.16 5.99
N LEU A 121 -15.70 -0.33 6.17
CA LEU A 121 -15.22 0.05 7.51
C LEU A 121 -16.30 0.81 8.28
N GLY A 122 -16.93 1.80 7.65
CA GLY A 122 -18.08 2.50 8.23
C GLY A 122 -19.22 1.55 8.58
N ALA A 123 -19.55 0.63 7.67
CA ALA A 123 -20.58 -0.39 7.89
C ALA A 123 -20.22 -1.37 9.02
N SER A 124 -18.96 -1.77 9.19
CA SER A 124 -18.53 -2.63 10.30
C SER A 124 -18.66 -1.98 11.67
N ILE A 125 -18.58 -0.65 11.74
CA ILE A 125 -18.77 0.10 12.98
C ILE A 125 -20.27 0.25 13.29
N LEU A 126 -21.10 0.47 12.27
CA LEU A 126 -22.54 0.65 12.42
C LEU A 126 -23.29 -0.68 12.60
N LEU A 127 -22.81 -1.76 11.98
CA LEU A 127 -23.42 -3.09 11.94
C LEU A 127 -22.40 -4.18 12.30
N PRO A 128 -21.80 -4.14 13.52
CA PRO A 128 -20.69 -5.03 13.90
C PRO A 128 -21.08 -6.52 13.95
N ALA A 129 -22.37 -6.83 14.12
CA ALA A 129 -22.86 -8.20 14.12
C ALA A 129 -22.88 -8.85 12.71
N ASN A 130 -22.95 -8.04 11.66
CA ASN A 130 -23.16 -8.51 10.28
C ASN A 130 -21.95 -8.30 9.39
N ILE A 131 -21.17 -7.24 9.63
CA ILE A 131 -20.07 -6.82 8.77
C ILE A 131 -18.74 -6.94 9.53
N PRO A 132 -17.91 -7.96 9.24
CA PRO A 132 -16.61 -8.12 9.86
C PRO A 132 -15.66 -6.98 9.46
N GLU A 133 -15.02 -6.35 10.45
CA GLU A 133 -14.01 -5.30 10.22
C GLU A 133 -12.81 -5.80 9.38
N THR A 134 -12.48 -7.10 9.48
CA THR A 134 -11.41 -7.72 8.69
C THR A 134 -11.66 -7.60 7.18
N ALA A 135 -12.93 -7.61 6.74
CA ALA A 135 -13.28 -7.40 5.34
C ALA A 135 -12.89 -5.99 4.87
N ALA A 136 -13.11 -4.97 5.71
CA ALA A 136 -12.72 -3.59 5.42
C ALA A 136 -11.19 -3.44 5.32
N ILE A 137 -10.46 -4.04 6.27
CA ILE A 137 -9.00 -4.03 6.29
C ILE A 137 -8.45 -4.65 5.00
N HIS A 138 -8.99 -5.78 4.55
CA HIS A 138 -8.55 -6.43 3.31
C HIS A 138 -8.98 -5.68 2.05
N ALA A 139 -10.13 -5.02 2.04
CA ALA A 139 -10.53 -4.15 0.94
C ALA A 139 -9.55 -2.96 0.79
N LEU A 140 -9.12 -2.36 1.90
CA LEU A 140 -8.14 -1.26 1.88
C LEU A 140 -6.71 -1.73 1.56
N THR A 141 -6.29 -2.87 2.12
CA THR A 141 -4.91 -3.34 1.96
C THR A 141 -4.71 -4.17 0.69
N THR A 142 -5.36 -5.33 0.59
CA THR A 142 -5.26 -6.23 -0.57
C THR A 142 -5.89 -5.58 -1.81
N GLY A 143 -7.06 -4.97 -1.66
CA GLY A 143 -7.74 -4.24 -2.74
C GLY A 143 -7.03 -2.94 -3.09
N ALA A 144 -7.20 -1.90 -2.27
CA ALA A 144 -6.80 -0.55 -2.66
C ALA A 144 -5.28 -0.41 -2.81
N ILE A 145 -4.52 -0.71 -1.75
CA ILE A 145 -3.06 -0.58 -1.77
C ILE A 145 -2.44 -1.58 -2.73
N GLY A 146 -2.84 -2.85 -2.69
CA GLY A 146 -2.30 -3.91 -3.54
C GLY A 146 -2.52 -3.64 -5.03
N VAL A 147 -3.77 -3.38 -5.43
CA VAL A 147 -4.12 -3.10 -6.84
C VAL A 147 -3.47 -1.80 -7.32
N MET A 148 -3.49 -0.73 -6.51
CA MET A 148 -2.86 0.55 -6.88
C MET A 148 -1.35 0.41 -7.03
N THR A 149 -0.70 -0.36 -6.16
CA THR A 149 0.74 -0.62 -6.23
C THR A 149 1.09 -1.32 -7.54
N LEU A 150 0.36 -2.37 -7.90
CA LEU A 150 0.58 -3.10 -9.14
C LEU A 150 0.33 -2.21 -10.38
N ALA A 151 -0.72 -1.40 -10.34
CA ALA A 151 -1.02 -0.42 -11.38
C ALA A 151 0.12 0.58 -11.58
N MET A 152 0.67 1.12 -10.49
CA MET A 152 1.78 2.06 -10.55
C MET A 152 3.07 1.38 -11.01
N MET A 153 3.42 0.22 -10.45
CA MET A 153 4.63 -0.52 -10.82
C MET A 153 4.65 -0.89 -12.31
N THR A 154 3.54 -1.37 -12.86
CA THR A 154 3.42 -1.71 -14.29
C THR A 154 3.54 -0.48 -15.18
N ARG A 155 2.90 0.64 -14.80
CA ARG A 155 2.97 1.92 -15.53
C ARG A 155 4.38 2.50 -15.51
N THR A 156 5.01 2.61 -14.35
CA THR A 156 6.36 3.20 -14.20
C THR A 156 7.39 2.35 -14.93
N SER A 157 7.26 1.02 -14.86
CA SER A 157 8.15 0.11 -15.58
C SER A 157 8.10 0.35 -17.10
N ARG A 158 6.91 0.53 -17.68
CA ARG A 158 6.78 0.85 -19.11
C ARG A 158 7.24 2.27 -19.43
N SER A 159 6.94 3.26 -18.58
CA SER A 159 7.36 4.65 -18.83
C SER A 159 8.86 4.85 -18.77
N HIS A 160 9.57 4.17 -17.86
CA HIS A 160 11.03 4.27 -17.73
C HIS A 160 11.78 3.45 -18.75
N THR A 161 11.14 2.47 -19.38
CA THR A 161 11.76 1.64 -20.42
C THR A 161 11.39 2.06 -21.84
N GLY A 162 10.69 3.18 -22.02
CA GLY A 162 10.32 3.72 -23.33
C GLY A 162 9.34 2.84 -24.11
N ARG A 163 8.66 1.91 -23.45
CA ARG A 163 7.67 1.01 -24.07
C ARG A 163 6.31 1.67 -24.17
N GLU A 164 5.51 1.25 -25.15
CA GLU A 164 4.13 1.73 -25.32
C GLU A 164 3.33 1.48 -24.04
N ARG A 165 2.61 2.50 -23.55
CA ARG A 165 1.84 2.45 -22.30
C ARG A 165 0.50 1.75 -22.48
N ARG A 166 0.52 0.55 -23.04
CA ARG A 166 -0.65 -0.28 -23.28
C ARG A 166 -0.55 -1.56 -22.44
N ALA A 167 -1.67 -1.97 -21.86
CA ALA A 167 -1.77 -3.27 -21.20
C ALA A 167 -1.82 -4.37 -22.28
N ASP A 168 -0.84 -5.25 -22.29
CA ASP A 168 -0.88 -6.49 -23.06
C ASP A 168 -1.69 -7.57 -22.33
N THR A 169 -1.94 -8.69 -22.99
CA THR A 169 -2.71 -9.81 -22.42
C THR A 169 -2.15 -10.27 -21.06
N THR A 170 -0.83 -10.35 -20.92
CA THR A 170 -0.19 -10.76 -19.67
C THR A 170 -0.41 -9.73 -18.55
N THR A 171 -0.35 -8.44 -18.86
CA THR A 171 -0.68 -7.35 -17.92
C THR A 171 -2.13 -7.45 -17.46
N LEU A 172 -3.05 -7.74 -18.38
CA LEU A 172 -4.47 -7.92 -18.04
C LEU A 172 -4.69 -9.14 -17.14
N ILE A 173 -3.98 -10.26 -17.37
CA ILE A 173 -4.01 -11.44 -16.49
C ILE A 173 -3.51 -11.08 -15.09
N ILE A 174 -2.39 -10.35 -14.99
CA ILE A 174 -1.85 -9.87 -13.70
C ILE A 174 -2.91 -9.03 -12.96
N TYR A 175 -3.57 -8.10 -13.65
CA TYR A 175 -4.63 -7.27 -13.09
C TYR A 175 -5.87 -8.06 -12.66
N ALA A 176 -6.27 -9.06 -13.45
CA ALA A 176 -7.38 -9.94 -13.09
C ALA A 176 -7.06 -10.76 -11.83
N LEU A 177 -5.86 -11.34 -11.74
CA LEU A 177 -5.42 -12.15 -10.61
C LEU A 177 -5.37 -11.34 -9.31
N VAL A 178 -4.82 -10.12 -9.31
CA VAL A 178 -4.76 -9.30 -8.08
C VAL A 178 -6.15 -8.88 -7.61
N ASN A 179 -7.09 -8.60 -8.53
CA ASN A 179 -8.47 -8.29 -8.16
C ASN A 179 -9.21 -9.54 -7.67
N ALA A 180 -9.01 -10.70 -8.29
CA ALA A 180 -9.55 -11.97 -7.81
C ALA A 180 -9.04 -12.30 -6.39
N ALA A 181 -7.76 -12.02 -6.11
CA ALA A 181 -7.19 -12.18 -4.78
C ALA A 181 -7.85 -11.26 -3.75
N ALA A 182 -8.12 -9.99 -4.11
CA ALA A 182 -8.80 -9.03 -3.25
C ALA A 182 -10.26 -9.42 -2.99
N VAL A 183 -11.01 -9.79 -4.04
CA VAL A 183 -12.42 -10.22 -3.93
C VAL A 183 -12.54 -11.42 -3.00
N THR A 184 -11.77 -12.48 -3.27
CA THR A 184 -11.83 -13.71 -2.44
C THR A 184 -11.42 -13.43 -1.01
N ARG A 185 -10.44 -12.54 -0.77
CA ARG A 185 -10.03 -12.12 0.58
C ARG A 185 -11.13 -11.38 1.34
N VAL A 186 -11.82 -10.45 0.67
CA VAL A 186 -12.88 -9.63 1.27
C VAL A 186 -14.14 -10.46 1.51
N LEU A 187 -14.45 -11.41 0.63
CA LEU A 187 -15.62 -12.27 0.76
C LEU A 187 -15.44 -13.44 1.73
N ALA A 188 -14.21 -13.90 1.96
CA ALA A 188 -13.90 -15.01 2.87
C ALA A 188 -14.68 -14.94 4.20
N PRO A 189 -14.61 -13.86 5.00
CA PRO A 189 -15.28 -13.82 6.31
C PRO A 189 -16.81 -13.89 6.25
N PHE A 190 -17.43 -13.71 5.07
CA PHE A 190 -18.88 -13.85 4.88
C PHE A 190 -19.30 -15.26 4.44
N ALA A 191 -18.36 -16.08 3.96
CA ALA A 191 -18.61 -17.40 3.41
C ALA A 191 -17.99 -18.50 4.29
N ILE A 192 -18.49 -18.60 5.53
CA ILE A 192 -17.99 -19.55 6.56
C ILE A 192 -17.77 -20.98 6.02
N PRO A 193 -18.68 -21.58 5.22
CA PRO A 193 -18.51 -22.97 4.76
C PRO A 193 -17.30 -23.20 3.85
N ILE A 194 -16.82 -22.16 3.15
CA ILE A 194 -15.72 -22.24 2.18
C ILE A 194 -14.57 -21.26 2.52
N TYR A 195 -14.50 -20.86 3.79
CA TYR A 195 -13.53 -19.88 4.28
C TYR A 195 -12.07 -20.28 3.97
N PRO A 196 -11.58 -21.49 4.32
CA PRO A 196 -10.18 -21.84 4.08
C PRO A 196 -9.84 -21.93 2.59
N GLU A 197 -10.77 -22.39 1.75
CA GLU A 197 -10.61 -22.46 0.30
C GLU A 197 -10.47 -21.07 -0.31
N LEU A 198 -11.28 -20.10 0.13
CA LEU A 198 -11.19 -18.72 -0.31
C LEU A 198 -9.86 -18.06 0.11
N LEU A 199 -9.32 -18.41 1.30
CA LEU A 199 -8.02 -17.93 1.73
C LEU A 199 -6.87 -18.48 0.87
N VAL A 200 -6.90 -19.78 0.57
CA VAL A 200 -5.89 -20.42 -0.29
C VAL A 200 -5.96 -19.85 -1.71
N LEU A 201 -7.17 -19.72 -2.26
CA LEU A 201 -7.39 -19.11 -3.57
C LEU A 201 -6.89 -17.67 -3.61
N SER A 202 -7.19 -16.87 -2.58
CA SER A 202 -6.69 -15.51 -2.45
C SER A 202 -5.16 -15.45 -2.45
N ALA A 203 -4.50 -16.31 -1.65
CA ALA A 203 -3.05 -16.38 -1.57
C ALA A 203 -2.41 -16.83 -2.90
N ALA A 204 -3.00 -17.81 -3.58
CA ALA A 204 -2.55 -18.29 -4.87
C ALA A 204 -2.66 -17.20 -5.94
N CYS A 205 -3.82 -16.55 -6.08
CA CYS A 205 -4.02 -15.47 -7.03
C CYS A 205 -3.07 -14.29 -6.78
N TRP A 206 -2.88 -13.91 -5.51
CA TRP A 206 -1.93 -12.85 -5.13
C TRP A 206 -0.50 -13.20 -5.53
N SER A 207 -0.05 -14.39 -5.15
CA SER A 207 1.32 -14.85 -5.43
C SER A 207 1.58 -14.95 -6.92
N LEU A 208 0.61 -15.45 -7.70
CA LEU A 208 0.70 -15.50 -9.15
C LEU A 208 0.73 -14.11 -9.79
N ALA A 209 -0.08 -13.16 -9.31
CA ALA A 209 -0.09 -11.79 -9.84
C ALA A 209 1.28 -11.11 -9.67
N PHE A 210 1.84 -11.13 -8.46
CA PHE A 210 3.15 -10.53 -8.18
C PHE A 210 4.30 -11.33 -8.80
N GLY A 211 4.21 -12.66 -8.84
CA GLY A 211 5.20 -13.51 -9.51
C GLY A 211 5.27 -13.24 -11.01
N LEU A 212 4.13 -13.21 -11.69
CA LEU A 212 4.06 -12.85 -13.11
C LEU A 212 4.55 -11.43 -13.36
N PHE A 213 4.19 -10.47 -12.50
CA PHE A 213 4.73 -9.12 -12.59
C PHE A 213 6.27 -9.13 -12.53
N ALA A 214 6.86 -9.79 -11.54
CA ALA A 214 8.31 -9.86 -11.39
C ALA A 214 8.99 -10.53 -12.58
N LEU A 215 8.42 -11.63 -13.09
CA LEU A 215 8.97 -12.37 -14.23
C LEU A 215 8.91 -11.59 -15.54
N VAL A 216 7.82 -10.84 -15.76
CA VAL A 216 7.60 -10.11 -17.02
C VAL A 216 8.29 -8.74 -17.00
N TYR A 217 8.14 -7.98 -15.92
CA TYR A 217 8.64 -6.61 -15.83
C TYR A 217 10.04 -6.51 -15.25
N GLY A 218 10.49 -7.48 -14.44
CA GLY A 218 11.85 -7.52 -13.89
C GLY A 218 12.93 -7.46 -14.98
N PRO A 219 12.90 -8.34 -16.00
CA PRO A 219 13.85 -8.29 -17.11
C PRO A 219 13.77 -7.00 -17.94
N MET A 220 12.59 -6.37 -18.01
CA MET A 220 12.41 -5.10 -18.73
C MET A 220 13.18 -3.96 -18.08
N LEU A 221 13.30 -3.97 -16.74
CA LEU A 221 14.00 -2.97 -15.94
C LEU A 221 15.51 -3.26 -15.82
N ALA A 222 15.89 -4.54 -15.76
CA ALA A 222 17.29 -4.94 -15.60
C ALA A 222 18.13 -4.82 -16.88
N ARG A 223 17.49 -4.75 -18.06
CA ARG A 223 18.19 -4.59 -19.34
C ARG A 223 18.45 -3.11 -19.62
N PRO A 224 19.70 -2.70 -19.91
CA PRO A 224 19.99 -1.32 -20.33
C PRO A 224 19.19 -0.98 -21.58
N GLY A 225 18.34 0.06 -21.49
CA GLY A 225 17.56 0.51 -22.63
C GLY A 225 18.49 1.00 -23.74
N HIS A 226 18.35 0.47 -24.96
CA HIS A 226 18.93 1.09 -26.14
C HIS A 226 18.32 2.49 -26.29
N ARG A 227 19.07 3.53 -25.91
CA ARG A 227 18.76 4.91 -26.32
C ARG A 227 18.77 4.94 -27.83
N ARG A 228 17.62 5.13 -28.48
CA ARG A 228 17.60 5.64 -29.85
C ARG A 228 17.94 7.13 -29.75
N SER A 229 19.15 7.46 -30.17
CA SER A 229 19.61 8.82 -30.49
C SER A 229 18.85 9.37 -31.69
#